data_AF-A0A521ULE6-F1
#
_entry.id   AF-A0A521ULE6-F1
#
_cell.length_a   1.000
_cell.length_b   1.000
_cell.length_c   1.000
_cell.angle_alpha   90.00
_cell.angle_beta   90.00
_cell.angle_gamma   90.00
#
_symmetry.space_group_name_H-M   'P 1'
#
loop_
_entity.id
_entity.type
_entity.pdbx_description
1 polymer ?
#
loop_
_entity_poly.entity_id
_entity_poly.type
_entity_poly.pdbx_seq_one_letter_code
_entity_poly.pdbx_strand_id
1 'polypeptide(L)'
;MKPRYQIDGIRSFDERESPVWLLAAKDGRLDIAIEHYVCRHDHVSLVELRDALEPFFTVRGDCRLDIAPNVCLWANMSQEFADAIADLERAGKVHFWPTSIMVYLADGGVLNLPLAKRLPPGGYKTLRWLPVVMRLEPPKQGKGARR
;
A
#
# COMPACT_ATOMS: atom_id res chain seq x y z
N MET A 1 37.21 17.73 1.40
CA MET A 1 37.03 17.79 2.86
C MET A 1 35.98 18.86 3.16
N LYS A 2 34.76 18.46 3.52
CA LYS A 2 33.61 19.34 3.84
C LYS A 2 32.87 18.73 5.04
N PRO A 3 32.15 19.54 5.85
CA PRO A 3 31.93 19.25 7.26
C PRO A 3 30.98 18.06 7.46
N ARG A 4 31.38 17.19 8.38
CA ARG A 4 30.68 16.00 8.84
C ARG A 4 29.63 16.44 9.85
N TYR A 5 28.34 16.35 9.51
CA TYR A 5 27.29 16.44 10.52
C TYR A 5 27.30 15.13 11.31
N GLN A 6 27.78 15.20 12.55
CA GLN A 6 27.57 14.15 13.55
C GLN A 6 26.17 14.32 14.13
N ILE A 7 25.35 13.31 13.94
CA ILE A 7 24.14 13.07 14.72
C ILE A 7 24.36 11.72 15.42
N ASP A 8 24.47 11.77 16.74
CA ASP A 8 24.80 10.61 17.56
C ASP A 8 23.73 9.51 17.46
N GLY A 9 24.18 8.27 17.26
CA GLY A 9 23.37 7.06 17.47
C GLY A 9 22.70 6.42 16.25
N ILE A 10 22.83 6.95 15.05
CA ILE A 10 22.31 6.32 13.82
C ILE A 10 23.48 5.82 12.97
N ARG A 11 23.45 4.53 12.64
CA ARG A 11 24.36 3.81 11.74
C ARG A 11 24.65 4.68 10.51
N SER A 12 25.93 4.89 10.20
CA SER A 12 26.41 5.69 9.07
C SER A 12 25.59 5.44 7.80
N PHE A 13 24.92 6.47 7.31
CA PHE A 13 24.07 6.46 6.12
C PHE A 13 24.95 6.65 4.87
N ASP A 14 25.06 5.65 4.01
CA ASP A 14 25.65 5.82 2.68
C ASP A 14 24.57 6.32 1.72
N GLU A 15 24.70 7.57 1.27
CA GLU A 15 23.78 8.21 0.30
C GLU A 15 23.77 7.49 -1.06
N ARG A 16 24.73 6.59 -1.34
CA ARG A 16 24.84 5.88 -2.63
C ARG A 16 24.12 4.53 -2.67
N GLU A 17 23.60 4.03 -1.54
CA GLU A 17 22.87 2.75 -1.45
C GLU A 17 21.39 2.91 -1.06
N SER A 18 20.92 4.15 -0.95
CA SER A 18 19.54 4.40 -0.54
C SER A 18 18.57 4.02 -1.65
N PRO A 19 17.61 3.11 -1.40
CA PRO A 19 16.64 2.74 -2.41
C PRO A 19 15.80 3.96 -2.79
N VAL A 20 15.41 4.06 -4.07
CA VAL A 20 14.69 5.21 -4.62
C VAL A 20 13.46 5.59 -3.79
N TRP A 21 12.73 4.61 -3.27
CA TRP A 21 11.55 4.88 -2.44
C TRP A 21 11.87 5.64 -1.16
N LEU A 22 13.03 5.38 -0.54
CA LEU A 22 13.44 6.03 0.71
C LEU A 22 13.89 7.47 0.45
N LEU A 23 14.57 7.71 -0.66
CA LEU A 23 14.91 9.06 -1.10
C LEU A 23 13.65 9.88 -1.38
N ALA A 24 12.72 9.30 -2.17
CA ALA A 24 11.43 9.92 -2.45
C ALA A 24 10.62 10.21 -1.17
N ALA A 25 10.60 9.27 -0.21
CA ALA A 25 9.90 9.46 1.07
C ALA A 25 10.49 10.63 1.87
N LYS A 26 11.83 10.73 1.95
CA LYS A 26 12.52 11.85 2.62
C LYS A 26 12.27 13.19 1.93
N ASP A 27 12.10 13.19 0.62
CA ASP A 27 11.81 14.38 -0.19
C ASP A 27 10.31 14.74 -0.21
N GLY A 28 9.46 14.02 0.54
CA GLY A 28 8.02 14.26 0.61
C GLY A 28 7.25 13.83 -0.65
N ARG A 29 7.83 12.95 -1.46
CA ARG A 29 7.26 12.45 -2.72
C ARG A 29 6.55 11.11 -2.50
N LEU A 30 5.34 11.18 -1.93
CA LEU A 30 4.57 10.01 -1.47
C LEU A 30 4.26 8.99 -2.59
N ASP A 31 3.79 9.47 -3.73
CA ASP A 31 3.44 8.64 -4.90
C ASP A 31 4.65 7.83 -5.41
N ILE A 32 5.79 8.49 -5.58
CA ILE A 32 7.06 7.86 -6.01
C ILE A 32 7.55 6.88 -4.96
N ALA A 33 7.43 7.23 -3.67
CA ALA A 33 7.80 6.34 -2.58
C ALA A 33 6.97 5.05 -2.62
N ILE A 34 5.65 5.14 -2.78
CA ILE A 34 4.77 3.97 -2.87
C ILE A 34 5.13 3.11 -4.09
N GLU A 35 5.21 3.71 -5.28
CA GLU A 35 5.49 3.00 -6.53
C GLU A 35 6.81 2.23 -6.46
N HIS A 36 7.89 2.88 -6.00
CA HIS A 36 9.20 2.24 -5.89
C HIS A 36 9.30 1.25 -4.73
N TYR A 37 8.53 1.42 -3.65
CA TYR A 37 8.45 0.43 -2.59
C TYR A 37 7.82 -0.86 -3.13
N VAL A 38 6.67 -0.75 -3.80
CA VAL A 38 5.98 -1.88 -4.44
C VAL A 38 6.87 -2.53 -5.51
N CYS A 39 7.57 -1.74 -6.32
CA CYS A 39 8.53 -2.23 -7.31
C CYS A 39 9.63 -3.11 -6.71
N ARG A 40 10.13 -2.74 -5.53
CA ARG A 40 11.28 -3.40 -4.91
C ARG A 40 10.89 -4.68 -4.18
N HIS A 41 9.75 -4.66 -3.50
CA HIS A 41 9.35 -5.73 -2.60
C HIS A 41 8.42 -6.74 -3.27
N ASP A 42 7.59 -6.29 -4.22
CA ASP A 42 6.45 -7.05 -4.78
C ASP A 42 5.51 -7.59 -3.67
N HIS A 43 4.28 -7.95 -4.03
CA HIS A 43 3.29 -8.52 -3.09
C HIS A 43 3.16 -7.76 -1.75
N VAL A 44 3.15 -6.42 -1.79
CA VAL A 44 3.19 -5.57 -0.59
C VAL A 44 1.80 -5.41 0.03
N SER A 45 1.63 -5.72 1.31
CA SER A 45 0.35 -5.47 1.99
C SER A 45 0.16 -3.98 2.33
N LEU A 46 -1.09 -3.55 2.53
CA LEU A 46 -1.37 -2.18 2.97
C LEU A 46 -0.86 -1.89 4.41
N VAL A 47 -0.59 -2.94 5.19
CA VAL A 47 -0.03 -2.82 6.54
C VAL A 47 1.48 -2.59 6.46
N GLU A 48 2.18 -3.42 5.67
CA GLU A 48 3.61 -3.28 5.40
C GLU A 48 3.95 -1.90 4.82
N LEU A 49 3.21 -1.47 3.78
CA LEU A 49 3.44 -0.17 3.16
C LEU A 49 3.21 0.99 4.13
N ARG A 50 2.14 0.93 4.94
CA ARG A 50 1.84 1.93 5.96
C ARG A 50 3.01 2.05 6.93
N ASP A 51 3.47 0.93 7.50
CA ASP A 51 4.53 0.95 8.51
C ASP A 51 5.88 1.40 7.94
N ALA A 52 6.16 1.08 6.68
CA ALA A 52 7.35 1.56 5.98
C ALA A 52 7.37 3.07 5.75
N LEU A 53 6.19 3.68 5.54
CA LEU A 53 6.04 5.10 5.22
C LEU A 53 5.68 5.99 6.42
N GLU A 54 5.23 5.40 7.53
CA GLU A 54 4.87 6.10 8.78
C GLU A 54 5.97 7.04 9.32
N PRO A 55 7.28 6.73 9.22
CA PRO A 55 8.32 7.66 9.65
C PRO A 55 8.42 8.96 8.82
N PHE A 56 7.80 9.00 7.63
CA PHE A 56 7.95 10.11 6.66
C PHE A 56 6.64 10.85 6.39
N PHE A 57 5.50 10.18 6.56
CA PHE A 57 4.19 10.73 6.21
C PHE A 57 3.15 10.43 7.30
N THR A 58 2.13 11.29 7.39
CA THR A 58 0.92 10.96 8.14
C THR A 58 0.09 9.95 7.35
N VAL A 59 0.29 8.66 7.62
CA VAL A 59 -0.38 7.55 6.89
C VAL A 59 -1.62 7.00 7.60
N ARG A 60 -1.80 7.31 8.90
CA ARG A 60 -2.97 6.93 9.70
C ARG A 60 -4.00 8.05 9.72
N GLY A 61 -5.28 7.69 9.79
CA GLY A 61 -6.41 8.62 9.81
C GLY A 61 -7.74 7.88 9.84
N ASP A 62 -8.83 8.54 9.43
CA ASP A 62 -10.19 7.99 9.51
C ASP A 62 -10.76 7.59 8.14
N CYS A 63 -9.93 7.60 7.09
CA CYS A 63 -10.34 7.27 5.73
C CYS A 63 -10.16 5.77 5.45
N ARG A 64 -10.88 5.30 4.42
CA ARG A 64 -10.79 3.93 3.92
C ARG A 64 -10.66 3.92 2.40
N LEU A 65 -10.03 2.87 1.88
CA LEU A 65 -9.91 2.61 0.45
C LEU A 65 -10.90 1.51 0.06
N ASP A 66 -11.82 1.83 -0.85
CA ASP A 66 -12.84 0.92 -1.36
C ASP A 66 -12.59 0.63 -2.85
N ILE A 67 -12.90 -0.59 -3.30
CA ILE A 67 -12.82 -0.97 -4.73
C ILE A 67 -14.20 -1.12 -5.39
N ALA A 68 -15.24 -1.29 -4.58
CA ALA A 68 -16.63 -1.40 -5.01
C ALA A 68 -17.55 -1.05 -3.82
N PRO A 69 -18.86 -0.82 -4.04
CA PRO A 69 -19.78 -0.58 -2.95
C PRO A 69 -19.69 -1.65 -1.86
N ASN A 70 -19.42 -1.22 -0.63
CA ASN A 70 -19.24 -2.10 0.54
C ASN A 70 -18.12 -3.15 0.39
N VAL A 71 -17.10 -2.90 -0.42
CA VAL A 71 -15.87 -3.69 -0.50
C VAL A 71 -14.68 -2.80 -0.16
N CYS A 72 -14.28 -2.87 1.11
CA CYS A 72 -13.12 -2.16 1.65
C CYS A 72 -11.86 -3.01 1.45
N LEU A 73 -10.78 -2.38 0.99
CA LEU A 73 -9.45 -2.98 0.89
C LEU A 73 -8.68 -2.77 2.20
N TRP A 74 -8.74 -1.55 2.74
CA TRP A 74 -8.15 -1.19 4.03
C TRP A 74 -8.77 0.08 4.61
N ALA A 75 -8.66 0.26 5.93
CA ALA A 75 -9.21 1.39 6.67
C ALA A 75 -8.19 1.95 7.67
N ASN A 76 -8.54 3.06 8.30
CA ASN A 76 -7.72 3.80 9.26
C ASN A 76 -6.48 4.46 8.62
N MET A 77 -6.66 4.98 7.40
CA MET A 77 -5.62 5.68 6.64
C MET A 77 -5.91 7.18 6.62
N SER A 78 -4.87 8.00 6.43
CA SER A 78 -5.09 9.41 6.07
C SER A 78 -5.70 9.51 4.68
N GLN A 79 -6.38 10.63 4.41
CA GLN A 79 -6.95 10.91 3.09
C GLN A 79 -5.86 10.96 2.02
N GLU A 80 -4.75 11.66 2.29
CA GLU A 80 -3.62 11.79 1.37
C GLU A 80 -3.02 10.43 0.99
N PHE A 81 -2.85 9.52 1.95
CA PHE A 81 -2.32 8.19 1.69
C PHE A 81 -3.29 7.33 0.88
N ALA A 82 -4.59 7.38 1.21
CA ALA A 82 -5.62 6.66 0.47
C ALA A 82 -5.73 7.17 -0.98
N ASP A 83 -5.68 8.49 -1.19
CA ASP A 83 -5.75 9.11 -2.51
C ASP A 83 -4.52 8.77 -3.35
N ALA A 84 -3.31 8.83 -2.78
CA ALA A 84 -2.09 8.48 -3.49
C ALA A 84 -2.12 7.02 -4.01
N ILE A 85 -2.59 6.08 -3.18
CA ILE A 85 -2.74 4.68 -3.57
C ILE A 85 -3.81 4.54 -4.68
N ALA A 86 -4.96 5.21 -4.52
CA ALA A 86 -6.04 5.16 -5.50
C ALA A 86 -5.64 5.75 -6.86
N ASP A 87 -4.86 6.83 -6.85
CA ASP A 87 -4.36 7.48 -8.06
C ASP A 87 -3.32 6.62 -8.78
N LEU A 88 -2.43 5.95 -8.04
CA LEU A 88 -1.48 4.98 -8.61
C LEU A 88 -2.20 3.78 -9.24
N GLU A 89 -3.28 3.29 -8.62
CA GLU A 89 -4.08 2.20 -9.18
C GLU A 89 -4.83 2.64 -10.43
N ARG A 90 -5.46 3.82 -10.40
CA ARG A 90 -6.16 4.39 -11.56
C ARG A 90 -5.22 4.65 -12.74
N ALA A 91 -3.97 5.02 -12.46
CA ALA A 91 -2.92 5.21 -13.46
C ALA A 91 -2.34 3.88 -13.99
N GLY A 92 -2.72 2.72 -13.42
CA GLY A 92 -2.19 1.41 -13.80
C GLY A 92 -0.73 1.20 -13.40
N LYS A 93 -0.24 1.93 -12.39
CA LYS A 93 1.13 1.80 -11.87
C LYS A 93 1.22 0.76 -10.76
N VAL A 94 0.14 0.59 -9.99
CA VAL A 94 0.01 -0.41 -8.95
C VAL A 94 -1.32 -1.14 -9.17
N HIS A 95 -1.36 -2.43 -8.85
CA HIS A 95 -2.55 -3.26 -8.97
C HIS A 95 -2.79 -4.06 -7.69
N PHE A 96 -4.07 -4.20 -7.33
CA PHE A 96 -4.48 -5.00 -6.18
C PHE A 96 -4.69 -6.47 -6.57
N TRP A 97 -4.03 -7.35 -5.84
CA TRP A 97 -4.19 -8.79 -5.94
C TRP A 97 -4.85 -9.32 -4.67
N PRO A 98 -6.03 -9.98 -4.77
CA PRO A 98 -6.63 -10.65 -3.63
C PRO A 98 -5.64 -11.60 -2.97
N THR A 99 -5.55 -11.54 -1.64
CA THR A 99 -4.64 -12.38 -0.86
C THR A 99 -5.35 -13.06 0.31
N SER A 100 -4.64 -13.93 1.01
CA SER A 100 -5.10 -14.55 2.25
C SER A 100 -5.02 -13.55 3.41
N ILE A 101 -5.98 -13.62 4.34
CA ILE A 101 -5.92 -12.91 5.63
C ILE A 101 -4.64 -13.20 6.41
N MET A 102 -4.01 -14.37 6.20
CA MET A 102 -2.78 -14.74 6.88
C MET A 102 -1.60 -13.81 6.60
N VAL A 103 -1.56 -13.18 5.41
CA VAL A 103 -0.53 -12.18 5.07
C VAL A 103 -0.64 -10.98 6.02
N TYR A 104 -1.85 -10.44 6.17
CA TYR A 104 -2.13 -9.31 7.04
C TYR A 104 -1.88 -9.62 8.52
N LEU A 105 -2.20 -10.85 8.97
CA LEU A 105 -1.88 -11.27 10.34
C LEU A 105 -0.37 -11.36 10.58
N ALA A 106 0.41 -11.81 9.60
CA ALA A 106 1.87 -11.82 9.67
C ALA A 106 2.45 -10.40 9.74
N ASP A 107 1.85 -9.46 9.01
CA ASP A 107 2.22 -8.04 9.02
C ASP A 107 1.67 -7.27 10.23
N GLY A 108 0.88 -7.91 11.11
CA GLY A 108 0.37 -7.30 12.34
C GLY A 108 -0.84 -6.39 12.16
N GLY A 109 -1.64 -6.57 11.10
CA GLY A 109 -2.87 -5.80 10.88
C GLY A 109 -4.09 -6.68 10.58
N VAL A 110 -5.26 -6.28 11.05
CA VAL A 110 -6.53 -6.94 10.70
C VAL A 110 -7.67 -5.91 10.77
N LEU A 111 -8.66 -6.02 9.89
CA LEU A 111 -9.93 -5.31 10.06
C LEU A 111 -10.95 -6.22 10.73
N ASN A 112 -11.68 -5.68 11.70
CA ASN A 112 -12.83 -6.36 12.30
C ASN A 112 -14.05 -6.26 11.36
N LEU A 113 -13.94 -6.88 10.19
CA LEU A 113 -14.95 -6.92 9.13
C LEU A 113 -15.05 -8.34 8.55
N PRO A 114 -16.23 -8.76 8.10
CA PRO A 114 -16.36 -10.04 7.42
C PRO A 114 -15.59 -10.04 6.09
N LEU A 115 -14.89 -11.14 5.80
CA LEU A 115 -14.16 -11.29 4.55
C LEU A 115 -15.10 -11.28 3.32
N ALA A 116 -14.64 -10.65 2.26
CA ALA A 116 -15.20 -10.74 0.92
C ALA A 116 -14.79 -12.08 0.30
N LYS A 117 -15.77 -12.91 -0.04
CA LYS A 117 -15.54 -14.24 -0.67
C LYS A 117 -15.49 -14.16 -2.19
N ARG A 118 -16.07 -13.12 -2.78
CA ARG A 118 -16.17 -12.85 -4.22
C ARG A 118 -16.29 -11.36 -4.46
N LEU A 119 -16.05 -10.91 -5.68
CA LEU A 119 -16.27 -9.53 -6.10
C LEU A 119 -17.49 -9.45 -7.02
N PRO A 120 -18.72 -9.31 -6.47
CA PRO A 120 -19.90 -9.11 -7.31
C PRO A 120 -19.84 -7.74 -8.00
N PRO A 121 -20.33 -7.58 -9.25
CA PRO A 121 -20.24 -6.32 -9.99
C PRO A 121 -20.84 -5.09 -9.28
N GLY A 122 -21.88 -5.30 -8.47
CA GLY A 122 -22.53 -4.24 -7.68
C GLY A 122 -22.06 -4.15 -6.23
N GLY A 123 -21.02 -4.89 -5.83
CA GLY A 123 -20.57 -4.93 -4.44
C GLY A 123 -21.51 -5.71 -3.51
N TYR A 124 -21.36 -5.48 -2.19
CA TYR A 124 -22.13 -6.19 -1.16
C TYR A 124 -23.22 -5.32 -0.53
N LYS A 125 -24.19 -5.96 0.15
CA LYS A 125 -25.20 -5.26 0.96
C LYS A 125 -24.64 -4.64 2.25
N THR A 126 -23.60 -5.26 2.79
CA THR A 126 -22.94 -4.87 4.05
C THR A 126 -21.44 -4.77 3.79
N LEU A 127 -20.76 -3.88 4.51
CA LEU A 127 -19.31 -3.71 4.38
C LEU A 127 -18.57 -5.04 4.60
N ARG A 128 -17.65 -5.33 3.68
CA ARG A 128 -16.75 -6.49 3.74
C ARG A 128 -15.33 -6.05 3.48
N TRP A 129 -14.40 -6.79 4.04
CA TRP A 129 -12.98 -6.59 3.81
C TRP A 129 -12.46 -7.58 2.76
N LEU A 130 -11.79 -7.06 1.74
CA LEU A 130 -11.02 -7.85 0.79
C LEU A 130 -9.53 -7.61 1.04
N PRO A 131 -8.82 -8.55 1.68
CA PRO A 131 -7.36 -8.47 1.80
C PRO A 131 -6.72 -8.47 0.42
N VAL A 132 -5.81 -7.53 0.18
CA VAL A 132 -5.06 -7.43 -1.08
C VAL A 132 -3.59 -7.19 -0.82
N VAL A 133 -2.77 -7.56 -1.80
CA VAL A 133 -1.38 -7.08 -1.93
C VAL A 133 -1.24 -6.24 -3.18
N MET A 134 -0.33 -5.28 -3.14
CA MET A 134 0.01 -4.39 -4.23
C MET A 134 1.17 -4.98 -5.04
N ARG A 135 1.04 -4.93 -6.36
CA ARG A 135 2.06 -5.34 -7.33
C ARG A 135 2.09 -4.38 -8.50
N LEU A 136 3.20 -4.30 -9.24
CA LEU A 136 3.25 -3.54 -10.50
C LEU A 136 2.61 -4.29 -11.68
N GLU A 137 2.49 -5.62 -11.57
CA GLU A 137 1.86 -6.44 -12.60
C GLU A 137 0.34 -6.52 -12.37
N PRO A 138 -0.50 -6.36 -13.42
CA PRO A 138 -1.93 -6.54 -13.27
C PRO A 138 -2.28 -8.02 -13.01
N PRO A 139 -3.36 -8.30 -12.26
CA PRO A 139 -3.87 -9.65 -12.07
C PRO A 139 -4.09 -10.34 -13.41
N LYS A 140 -3.56 -11.56 -13.55
CA LYS A 140 -3.80 -12.39 -14.73
C LYS A 140 -5.31 -12.56 -14.87
N GLN A 141 -5.90 -12.04 -15.95
CA GLN A 141 -7.32 -12.27 -16.23
C GLN A 141 -7.54 -13.78 -16.30
N GLY A 142 -8.36 -14.31 -15.39
CA GLY A 142 -8.81 -15.69 -15.48
C GLY A 142 -9.49 -15.91 -16.82
N LYS A 143 -9.24 -17.06 -17.46
CA LYS A 143 -9.97 -17.51 -18.66
C LYS A 143 -11.48 -17.54 -18.34
N GLY A 144 -12.23 -16.47 -18.58
CA GLY A 144 -13.65 -16.46 -18.22
C GLY A 144 -14.42 -15.13 -18.33
N ALA A 145 -13.78 -13.97 -18.47
CA ALA A 145 -14.50 -12.72 -18.68
C ALA A 145 -14.81 -12.52 -20.18
N ARG A 146 -15.83 -13.22 -20.71
CA ARG A 146 -16.51 -12.75 -21.92
C ARG A 146 -17.31 -11.50 -21.53
N ARG A 147 -17.07 -10.43 -22.31
CA ARG A 147 -17.81 -9.17 -22.29
C ARG A 147 -19.30 -9.40 -22.55
#